data_AF-A0AAD1YY84-F1
#
_entry.id   AF-A0AAD1YY84-F1
#
_cell.length_a   1.000
_cell.length_b   1.000
_cell.length_c   1.000
_cell.angle_alpha   90.00
_cell.angle_beta   90.00
_cell.angle_gamma   90.00
#
_symmetry.space_group_name_H-M   'P 1'
#
loop_
_entity.id
_entity.type
_entity.pdbx_description
1 polymer ?
#
loop_
_entity_poly.entity_id
_entity_poly.type
_entity_poly.pdbx_seq_one_letter_code
_entity_poly.pdbx_strand_id
1 'polypeptide(L)'
;MKNQEIQLSFYLLFLALLPLSTLARPIVLVLTQDDLSDPTATHNLSSLDDFVVNSSDFDDFPDFESRIDSVIDPGSWSPVLESEMDESNNALINSELIYYSVVRLMVEAASRGEYRLIEEAVSEIDATSTGGDPHAQSVMGFFYNTGMTREKNKAKGFLYHYFAAQGGNMQSKMALAYTYYSQEVSFEISAA
;
A
#
# COMPACT_ATOMS: atom_id res chain seq x y z
N MET A 1 -28.24 1.14 48.11
CA MET A 1 -26.78 1.21 48.25
C MET A 1 -26.03 0.73 47.00
N LYS A 2 -26.29 -0.48 46.46
CA LYS A 2 -25.53 -1.04 45.31
C LYS A 2 -25.59 -0.20 44.00
N ASN A 3 -26.69 0.51 43.75
CA ASN A 3 -26.85 1.35 42.56
C ASN A 3 -26.05 2.67 42.61
N GLN A 4 -25.73 3.18 43.80
CA GLN A 4 -24.95 4.42 43.93
C GLN A 4 -23.46 4.19 43.71
N GLU A 5 -22.93 3.04 44.14
CA GLU A 5 -21.55 2.61 43.89
C GLU A 5 -21.25 2.47 42.38
N ILE A 6 -22.21 1.96 41.60
CA ILE A 6 -22.07 1.80 40.14
C ILE A 6 -22.05 3.16 39.44
N GLN A 7 -22.88 4.10 39.88
CA GLN A 7 -22.91 5.46 39.31
C GLN A 7 -21.64 6.25 39.65
N LEU A 8 -21.13 6.12 40.88
CA LEU A 8 -19.86 6.76 41.27
C LEU A 8 -18.66 6.19 40.52
N SER A 9 -18.60 4.86 40.32
CA SER A 9 -17.51 4.23 39.55
C SER A 9 -17.54 4.64 38.08
N PHE A 10 -18.71 4.80 37.47
CA PHE A 10 -18.84 5.32 36.11
C PHE A 10 -18.35 6.76 35.99
N TYR A 11 -18.69 7.62 36.96
CA TYR A 11 -18.26 9.02 36.97
C TYR A 11 -16.75 9.15 37.21
N LEU A 12 -16.18 8.29 38.06
CA LEU A 12 -14.74 8.25 38.34
C LEU A 12 -13.96 7.74 37.12
N LEU A 13 -14.47 6.74 36.40
CA LEU A 13 -13.91 6.27 35.13
C LEU A 13 -13.94 7.39 34.08
N PHE A 14 -15.06 8.12 33.96
CA PHE A 14 -15.19 9.22 33.00
C PHE A 14 -14.22 10.38 33.32
N LEU A 15 -14.06 10.72 34.60
CA LEU A 15 -13.12 11.74 35.06
C LEU A 15 -11.65 11.32 34.84
N ALA A 16 -11.33 10.02 34.94
CA ALA A 16 -10.00 9.49 34.69
C ALA A 16 -9.60 9.46 33.21
N LEU A 17 -10.57 9.45 32.29
CA LEU A 17 -10.35 9.44 30.84
C LEU A 17 -10.15 10.84 30.23
N LEU A 18 -10.63 11.89 30.91
CA LEU A 18 -10.49 13.30 30.51
C LEU A 18 -9.03 13.76 30.24
N PRO A 19 -8.03 13.46 31.09
CA PRO A 19 -6.64 13.92 30.85
C PRO A 19 -5.90 13.17 29.73
N LEU A 20 -6.38 12.00 29.29
CA LEU A 20 -5.79 11.29 28.16
C LEU A 20 -6.01 12.05 26.83
N SER A 21 -7.12 12.80 26.73
CA SER A 21 -7.47 13.54 25.52
C SER A 21 -6.68 14.84 25.36
N THR A 22 -6.07 15.36 26.43
CA THR A 22 -5.32 16.63 26.43
C THR A 22 -3.83 16.47 26.14
N LEU A 23 -3.36 15.25 25.88
CA LEU A 23 -1.96 14.93 25.57
C LEU A 23 -1.67 14.74 24.07
N ALA A 24 -2.66 15.01 23.21
CA ALA A 24 -2.42 15.08 21.76
C ALA A 24 -1.69 16.40 21.44
N ARG A 25 -0.36 16.33 21.33
CA ARG A 25 0.44 17.47 20.85
C ARG A 25 0.12 17.71 19.37
N PRO A 26 -0.16 18.94 18.93
CA PRO A 26 -0.25 19.24 17.51
C PRO A 26 1.15 19.12 16.91
N ILE A 27 1.34 18.14 16.01
CA ILE A 27 2.53 18.07 15.18
C ILE A 27 2.37 19.12 14.09
N VAL A 28 3.12 20.22 14.22
CA VAL A 28 3.23 21.24 13.18
C VAL A 28 4.39 20.84 12.28
N LEU A 29 4.09 20.33 11.09
CA LEU A 29 5.06 20.11 10.02
C LEU A 29 5.34 21.45 9.34
N VAL A 30 6.51 22.01 9.59
CA VAL A 30 7.03 23.17 8.85
C VAL A 30 7.93 22.62 7.75
N LEU A 31 7.40 22.55 6.52
CA LEU A 31 8.18 22.22 5.33
C LEU A 31 8.84 23.50 4.80
N THR A 32 10.16 23.55 4.78
CA THR A 32 10.93 24.64 4.16
C THR A 32 11.28 24.29 2.71
N GLN A 33 11.50 25.29 1.86
CA GLN A 33 11.78 25.09 0.42
C GLN A 33 13.08 24.31 0.16
N ASP A 34 13.98 24.28 1.14
CA ASP A 34 15.22 23.53 1.10
C ASP A 34 15.01 22.01 1.20
N ASP A 35 13.91 21.53 1.82
CA ASP A 35 13.57 20.10 1.90
C ASP A 35 13.07 19.51 0.57
N LEU A 36 12.74 20.36 -0.42
CA LEU A 36 12.29 19.95 -1.75
C LEU A 36 13.43 19.81 -2.77
N SER A 37 14.66 20.15 -2.40
CA SER A 37 15.79 20.22 -3.33
C SER A 37 16.71 19.01 -3.15
N ASP A 38 16.55 18.00 -4.00
CA ASP A 38 17.42 16.81 -4.03
C ASP A 38 18.80 17.19 -4.62
N PRO A 39 19.93 17.08 -3.87
CA PRO A 39 21.26 17.45 -4.36
C PRO A 39 21.84 16.49 -5.40
N THR A 40 21.08 15.49 -5.84
CA THR A 40 21.53 14.46 -6.79
C THR A 40 21.25 14.81 -8.26
N ALA A 41 20.56 15.92 -8.55
CA ALA A 41 20.33 16.41 -9.92
C ALA A 41 21.58 17.02 -10.61
N THR A 42 22.76 16.97 -9.97
CA THR A 42 24.02 17.45 -10.55
C THR A 42 25.11 16.40 -10.48
N HIS A 43 24.93 15.27 -11.15
CA HIS A 43 26.07 14.49 -11.62
C HIS A 43 25.90 14.16 -13.11
N ASN A 44 26.94 14.55 -13.86
CA ASN A 44 27.24 14.17 -15.24
C ASN A 44 26.53 14.95 -16.35
N LEU A 45 26.97 16.20 -16.55
CA LEU A 45 27.29 16.65 -17.92
C LEU A 45 28.56 17.49 -17.90
N SER A 46 29.68 16.84 -17.56
CA SER A 46 31.00 17.32 -17.96
C SER A 46 31.33 16.68 -19.30
N SER A 47 31.01 17.34 -20.41
CA SER A 47 31.77 17.18 -21.65
C SER A 47 31.34 18.11 -22.77
N LEU A 48 32.38 18.64 -23.41
CA LEU A 48 32.48 18.99 -24.82
C LEU A 48 32.21 20.45 -25.20
N ASP A 49 33.32 21.18 -25.09
CA ASP A 49 33.78 22.21 -25.99
C ASP A 49 33.42 21.93 -27.46
N ASP A 50 33.09 23.01 -28.17
CA ASP A 50 33.19 23.17 -29.62
C ASP A 50 32.16 22.43 -30.52
N PHE A 51 30.99 23.06 -30.74
CA PHE A 51 30.42 23.08 -32.08
C PHE A 51 29.56 24.33 -32.33
N VAL A 52 30.05 25.17 -33.24
CA VAL A 52 29.35 26.33 -33.80
C VAL A 52 28.11 25.82 -34.55
N VAL A 53 26.92 26.22 -34.08
CA VAL A 53 25.66 26.00 -34.81
C VAL A 53 25.65 26.90 -36.05
N ASN A 54 25.98 26.34 -37.20
CA ASN A 54 25.64 26.94 -38.49
C ASN A 54 24.22 26.45 -38.86
N SER A 55 23.28 27.38 -38.95
CA SER A 55 21.83 27.12 -39.02
C SER A 55 21.31 26.73 -40.41
N SER A 56 22.09 25.97 -41.18
CA SER A 56 21.75 25.69 -42.59
C SER A 56 21.77 24.22 -43.01
N ASP A 57 21.75 23.26 -42.08
CA ASP A 57 21.57 21.84 -42.40
C ASP A 57 20.45 21.25 -41.54
N PHE A 58 19.24 21.22 -42.10
CA PHE A 58 18.03 20.63 -41.50
C PHE A 58 17.67 19.28 -42.16
N ASP A 59 18.46 18.78 -43.11
CA ASP A 59 18.08 17.61 -43.93
C ASP A 59 18.81 16.29 -43.61
N ASP A 60 19.76 16.27 -42.66
CA ASP A 60 20.41 15.02 -42.23
C ASP A 60 20.01 14.67 -40.78
N PHE A 61 18.86 14.01 -40.63
CA PHE A 61 18.56 13.29 -39.39
C PHE A 61 19.43 12.02 -39.35
N PRO A 62 20.21 11.80 -38.29
CA PRO A 62 20.96 10.56 -38.16
C PRO A 62 19.98 9.40 -38.06
N ASP A 63 20.14 8.41 -38.93
CA ASP A 63 19.40 7.15 -38.89
C ASP A 63 19.65 6.48 -37.53
N PHE A 64 18.71 6.64 -36.58
CA PHE A 64 18.69 5.84 -35.37
C PHE A 64 18.27 4.43 -35.76
N GLU A 65 19.27 3.58 -35.98
CA GLU A 65 19.10 2.15 -36.15
C GLU A 65 18.28 1.55 -34.99
N SER A 66 17.15 0.95 -35.37
CA SER A 66 16.40 -0.08 -34.63
C SER A 66 15.94 0.26 -33.20
N ARG A 67 15.08 1.28 -33.06
CA ARG A 67 14.08 1.20 -32.00
C ARG A 67 13.17 0.03 -32.36
N ILE A 68 13.33 -1.07 -31.62
CA ILE A 68 12.57 -2.32 -31.72
C ILE A 68 11.10 -2.02 -32.05
N ASP A 69 10.68 -2.35 -33.27
CA ASP A 69 9.36 -2.08 -33.87
C ASP A 69 8.21 -2.90 -33.25
N SER A 70 8.35 -3.32 -32.00
CA SER A 70 7.28 -4.01 -31.27
C SER A 70 6.95 -3.25 -30.00
N VAL A 71 5.74 -2.71 -29.98
CA VAL A 71 5.01 -2.19 -28.81
C VAL A 71 5.26 -0.70 -28.51
N ILE A 72 4.72 0.15 -29.38
CA ILE A 72 4.20 1.46 -28.96
C ILE A 72 2.70 1.49 -29.28
N ASP A 73 1.92 0.68 -28.55
CA ASP A 73 0.52 0.98 -28.36
C ASP A 73 0.43 1.94 -27.17
N PRO A 74 0.02 3.20 -27.35
CA PRO A 74 -0.12 4.16 -26.25
C PRO A 74 -1.18 3.76 -25.21
N GLY A 75 -1.95 2.68 -25.46
CA GLY A 75 -2.83 2.04 -24.48
C GLY A 75 -2.21 0.86 -23.71
N SER A 76 -0.96 0.47 -24.01
CA SER A 76 -0.31 -0.66 -23.35
C SER A 76 0.33 -0.23 -22.03
N TRP A 77 -0.17 -0.79 -20.93
CA TRP A 77 0.35 -0.55 -19.57
C TRP A 77 1.64 -1.31 -19.26
N SER A 78 2.21 -2.05 -20.23
CA SER A 78 3.45 -2.82 -20.03
C SER A 78 4.62 -2.00 -19.46
N PRO A 79 4.91 -0.77 -19.92
CA PRO A 79 6.05 0.00 -19.40
C PRO A 79 5.88 0.44 -17.95
N VAL A 80 4.64 0.60 -17.47
CA VAL A 80 4.36 0.95 -16.06
C VAL A 80 4.62 -0.23 -15.13
N LEU A 81 4.39 -1.46 -15.60
CA LEU A 81 4.62 -2.68 -14.83
C LEU A 81 6.09 -3.13 -14.85
N GLU A 82 6.86 -2.66 -15.82
CA GLU A 82 8.27 -3.05 -16.04
C GLU A 82 9.29 -1.98 -15.62
N SER A 83 8.89 -0.93 -14.89
CA SER A 83 9.81 0.14 -14.47
C SER A 83 11.03 -0.43 -13.73
N GLU A 84 12.21 0.00 -14.16
CA GLU A 84 13.54 -0.56 -13.85
C GLU A 84 13.70 -1.00 -12.39
N MET A 85 13.97 -2.29 -12.24
CA MET A 85 14.05 -3.01 -10.97
C MET A 85 15.39 -2.74 -10.27
N ASP A 86 15.46 -1.69 -9.46
CA ASP A 86 16.54 -1.50 -8.49
C ASP A 86 16.46 -2.55 -7.36
N GLU A 87 17.61 -3.10 -6.94
CA GLU A 87 17.76 -4.25 -6.03
C GLU A 87 17.12 -4.07 -4.62
N SER A 88 16.66 -2.87 -4.26
CA SER A 88 15.88 -2.64 -3.03
C SER A 88 14.42 -3.12 -3.11
N ASN A 89 13.93 -3.37 -4.34
CA ASN A 89 12.54 -3.74 -4.63
C ASN A 89 12.22 -5.22 -4.40
N ASN A 90 13.19 -6.07 -4.06
CA ASN A 90 12.98 -7.52 -3.93
C ASN A 90 11.88 -7.88 -2.90
N ALA A 91 11.74 -7.14 -1.80
CA ALA A 91 10.66 -7.36 -0.82
C ALA A 91 9.29 -6.92 -1.35
N LEU A 92 9.23 -5.83 -2.12
CA LEU A 92 7.99 -5.33 -2.75
C LEU A 92 7.55 -6.29 -3.89
N ILE A 93 8.52 -6.82 -4.64
CA ILE A 93 8.29 -7.83 -5.69
C ILE A 93 7.78 -9.13 -5.05
N ASN A 94 8.43 -9.62 -4.00
CA ASN A 94 7.98 -10.82 -3.29
C ASN A 94 6.58 -10.64 -2.69
N SER A 95 6.27 -9.45 -2.17
CA SER A 95 4.93 -9.07 -1.69
C SER A 95 3.85 -9.18 -2.77
N GLU A 96 4.12 -8.57 -3.91
CA GLU A 96 3.16 -8.48 -5.01
C GLU A 96 2.95 -9.86 -5.64
N LEU A 97 4.01 -10.66 -5.69
CA LEU A 97 3.95 -12.06 -6.08
C LEU A 97 3.08 -12.91 -5.13
N ILE A 98 3.19 -12.76 -3.80
CA ILE A 98 2.36 -13.54 -2.86
C ILE A 98 0.89 -13.18 -3.02
N TYR A 99 0.55 -11.89 -3.11
CA TYR A 99 -0.84 -11.47 -3.30
C TYR A 99 -1.42 -12.01 -4.62
N TYR A 100 -0.73 -11.78 -5.76
CA TYR A 100 -1.25 -12.21 -7.05
C TYR A 100 -1.23 -13.73 -7.24
N SER A 101 -0.23 -14.44 -6.71
CA SER A 101 -0.20 -15.89 -6.77
C SER A 101 -1.40 -16.50 -6.05
N VAL A 102 -1.73 -15.99 -4.86
CA VAL A 102 -2.90 -16.43 -4.10
C VAL A 102 -4.19 -16.12 -4.84
N VAL A 103 -4.37 -14.89 -5.31
CA VAL A 103 -5.60 -14.51 -6.04
C VAL A 103 -5.75 -15.34 -7.32
N ARG A 104 -4.66 -15.51 -8.08
CA ARG A 104 -4.65 -16.33 -9.29
C ARG A 104 -5.02 -17.77 -8.98
N LEU A 105 -4.42 -18.36 -7.95
CA LEU A 105 -4.70 -19.73 -7.53
C LEU A 105 -6.18 -19.89 -7.11
N MET A 106 -6.72 -18.91 -6.39
CA MET A 106 -8.15 -18.90 -6.02
C MET A 106 -9.07 -18.82 -7.23
N VAL A 107 -8.75 -17.95 -8.19
CA VAL A 107 -9.53 -17.80 -9.44
C VAL A 107 -9.46 -19.08 -10.27
N GLU A 108 -8.28 -19.68 -10.39
CA GLU A 108 -8.09 -20.94 -11.10
C GLU A 108 -8.83 -22.09 -10.42
N ALA A 109 -8.70 -22.24 -9.11
CA ALA A 109 -9.41 -23.26 -8.35
C ALA A 109 -10.93 -23.07 -8.41
N ALA A 110 -11.42 -21.83 -8.35
CA ALA A 110 -12.84 -21.52 -8.54
C ALA A 110 -13.32 -21.88 -9.95
N SER A 111 -12.51 -21.61 -11.00
CA SER A 111 -12.83 -21.95 -12.39
C SER A 111 -12.94 -23.47 -12.62
N ARG A 112 -12.18 -24.25 -11.85
CA ARG A 112 -12.18 -25.73 -11.90
C ARG A 112 -13.17 -26.36 -10.93
N GLY A 113 -13.71 -25.58 -9.99
CA GLY A 113 -14.55 -26.09 -8.90
C GLY A 113 -13.77 -26.84 -7.80
N GLU A 114 -12.46 -26.62 -7.69
CA GLU A 114 -11.55 -27.33 -6.79
C GLU A 114 -11.31 -26.56 -5.48
N TYR A 115 -12.34 -26.47 -4.64
CA TYR A 115 -12.26 -25.74 -3.36
C TYR A 115 -11.18 -26.24 -2.40
N ARG A 116 -10.74 -27.49 -2.52
CA ARG A 116 -9.68 -28.07 -1.68
C ARG A 116 -8.35 -27.34 -1.84
N LEU A 117 -8.01 -26.91 -3.06
CA LEU A 117 -6.78 -26.17 -3.33
C LEU A 117 -6.82 -24.77 -2.73
N ILE A 118 -8.01 -24.17 -2.64
CA ILE A 118 -8.21 -22.87 -1.98
C ILE A 118 -7.92 -23.00 -0.48
N GLU A 119 -8.42 -24.06 0.17
CA GLU A 119 -8.17 -24.28 1.60
C GLU A 119 -6.68 -24.52 1.90
N GLU A 120 -5.98 -25.28 1.06
CA GLU A 120 -4.55 -25.52 1.19
C GLU A 120 -3.74 -24.21 1.06
N ALA A 121 -4.02 -23.42 0.01
CA ALA A 121 -3.39 -22.13 -0.18
C ALA A 121 -3.62 -21.18 1.00
N VAL A 122 -4.86 -21.14 1.53
CA VAL A 122 -5.21 -20.34 2.69
C VAL A 122 -4.46 -20.81 3.94
N SER A 123 -4.26 -22.12 4.11
CA SER A 123 -3.49 -22.67 5.22
C SER A 123 -2.02 -22.26 5.15
N GLU A 124 -1.43 -22.20 3.96
CA GLU A 124 -0.05 -21.73 3.77
C GLU A 124 0.09 -20.24 4.10
N ILE A 125 -0.88 -19.42 3.66
CA ILE A 125 -0.94 -17.99 4.01
C ILE A 125 -1.12 -17.79 5.51
N ASP A 126 -1.92 -18.62 6.17
CA ASP A 126 -2.12 -18.54 7.62
C ASP A 126 -0.80 -18.84 8.36
N ALA A 127 -0.09 -19.90 7.96
CA ALA A 127 1.21 -20.23 8.51
C ALA A 127 2.23 -19.09 8.32
N THR A 128 2.35 -18.54 7.11
CA THR A 128 3.26 -17.42 6.81
C THR A 128 2.86 -16.13 7.55
N SER A 129 1.56 -15.84 7.64
CA SER A 129 1.03 -14.71 8.40
C SER A 129 1.36 -14.82 9.90
N THR A 130 1.27 -16.02 10.49
CA THR A 130 1.66 -16.25 11.89
C THR A 130 3.17 -16.15 12.09
N GLY A 131 3.96 -16.40 11.04
CA GLY A 131 5.40 -16.17 10.99
C GLY A 131 5.79 -14.69 11.00
N GLY A 132 4.82 -13.77 10.93
CA GLY A 132 5.06 -12.32 10.96
C GLY A 132 5.28 -11.68 9.60
N ASP A 133 5.04 -12.41 8.50
CA ASP A 133 5.16 -11.84 7.16
C ASP A 133 4.08 -10.76 6.93
N PRO A 134 4.48 -9.50 6.67
CA PRO A 134 3.52 -8.39 6.52
C PRO A 134 2.60 -8.55 5.31
N HIS A 135 3.02 -9.29 4.28
CA HIS A 135 2.27 -9.47 3.05
C HIS A 135 1.21 -10.54 3.21
N ALA A 136 1.54 -11.66 3.83
CA ALA A 136 0.58 -12.69 4.23
C ALA A 136 -0.46 -12.14 5.22
N GLN A 137 -0.03 -11.30 6.17
CA GLN A 137 -0.95 -10.59 7.06
C GLN A 137 -1.92 -9.68 6.28
N SER A 138 -1.44 -8.97 5.26
CA SER A 138 -2.29 -8.15 4.38
C SER A 138 -3.36 -8.98 3.66
N VAL A 139 -2.98 -10.14 3.11
CA VAL A 139 -3.91 -11.08 2.46
C VAL A 139 -4.95 -11.61 3.45
N MET A 140 -4.53 -11.94 4.68
CA MET A 140 -5.44 -12.40 5.72
C MET A 140 -6.43 -11.30 6.13
N GLY A 141 -5.96 -10.04 6.21
CA GLY A 141 -6.81 -8.86 6.41
C GLY A 141 -7.91 -8.75 5.35
N PHE A 142 -7.55 -8.98 4.08
CA PHE A 142 -8.48 -9.01 2.96
C PHE A 142 -9.50 -10.15 3.07
N PHE A 143 -9.09 -11.37 3.44
CA PHE A 143 -10.01 -12.51 3.60
C PHE A 143 -11.05 -12.28 4.69
N TYR A 144 -10.65 -11.74 5.85
CA TYR A 144 -11.59 -11.43 6.92
C TYR A 144 -12.53 -10.27 6.56
N ASN A 145 -12.08 -9.28 5.79
CA ASN A 145 -12.93 -8.17 5.36
C ASN A 145 -13.98 -8.57 4.32
N THR A 146 -13.60 -9.43 3.37
CA THR A 146 -14.47 -9.88 2.28
C THR A 146 -15.37 -11.04 2.66
N GLY A 147 -14.89 -11.94 3.52
CA GLY A 147 -15.60 -13.16 3.90
C GLY A 147 -15.48 -14.30 2.88
N MET A 148 -14.45 -14.29 2.03
CA MET A 148 -14.31 -15.28 0.94
C MET A 148 -13.94 -16.68 1.45
N THR A 149 -12.87 -16.80 2.24
CA THR A 149 -12.32 -18.09 2.73
C THR A 149 -12.41 -18.24 4.25
N ARG A 150 -12.77 -17.15 4.92
CA ARG A 150 -12.98 -17.06 6.36
C ARG A 150 -14.30 -16.35 6.60
N GLU A 151 -14.90 -16.59 7.76
CA GLU A 151 -16.08 -15.83 8.16
C GLU A 151 -15.75 -14.33 8.21
N LYS A 152 -16.64 -13.53 7.62
CA LYS A 152 -16.46 -12.08 7.55
C LYS A 152 -16.35 -11.47 8.95
N ASN A 153 -15.22 -10.83 9.23
CA ASN A 153 -14.97 -10.16 10.50
C ASN A 153 -14.13 -8.90 10.26
N LYS A 154 -14.80 -7.74 10.25
CA LYS A 154 -14.16 -6.44 10.01
C LYS A 154 -13.10 -6.10 11.06
N ALA A 155 -13.30 -6.48 12.32
CA ALA A 155 -12.36 -6.18 13.39
C ALA A 155 -11.06 -6.98 13.25
N LYS A 156 -11.16 -8.28 12.92
CA LYS A 156 -9.99 -9.10 12.59
C LYS A 156 -9.31 -8.58 11.33
N GLY A 157 -10.08 -8.30 10.27
CA GLY A 157 -9.54 -7.76 9.02
C GLY A 157 -8.73 -6.47 9.23
N PHE A 158 -9.28 -5.55 10.04
CA PHE A 158 -8.58 -4.33 10.45
C PHE A 158 -7.29 -4.63 11.23
N LEU A 159 -7.34 -5.54 12.20
CA LEU A 159 -6.17 -5.90 13.02
C LEU A 159 -5.02 -6.48 12.19
N TYR A 160 -5.33 -7.36 11.23
CA TYR A 160 -4.32 -7.92 10.32
C TYR A 160 -3.72 -6.83 9.43
N HIS A 161 -4.54 -5.94 8.86
CA HIS A 161 -4.03 -4.79 8.11
C HIS A 161 -3.18 -3.86 8.99
N TYR A 162 -3.53 -3.67 10.26
CA TYR A 162 -2.74 -2.87 11.19
C TYR A 162 -1.32 -3.43 11.37
N PHE A 163 -1.19 -4.73 11.68
CA PHE A 163 0.12 -5.36 11.83
C PHE A 163 0.91 -5.40 10.52
N ALA A 164 0.24 -5.69 9.41
CA ALA A 164 0.86 -5.65 8.08
C ALA A 164 1.39 -4.25 7.75
N ALA A 165 0.62 -3.19 8.02
CA ALA A 165 1.03 -1.80 7.80
C ALA A 165 2.21 -1.40 8.67
N GLN A 166 2.23 -1.86 9.93
CA GLN A 166 3.36 -1.70 10.84
C GLN A 166 4.62 -2.41 10.32
N GLY A 167 4.45 -3.57 9.69
CA GLY A 167 5.48 -4.31 8.97
C GLY A 167 5.88 -3.72 7.62
N GLY A 168 5.34 -2.55 7.24
CA GLY A 168 5.70 -1.86 6.00
C GLY A 168 4.84 -2.21 4.78
N ASN A 169 3.81 -3.05 4.92
CA ASN A 169 2.94 -3.42 3.82
C ASN A 169 2.13 -2.21 3.31
N MET A 170 2.37 -1.81 2.06
CA MET A 170 1.73 -0.64 1.45
C MET A 170 0.24 -0.86 1.18
N GLN A 171 -0.17 -2.06 0.76
CA GLN A 171 -1.59 -2.36 0.50
C GLN A 171 -2.43 -2.19 1.76
N SER A 172 -1.89 -2.62 2.91
CA SER A 172 -2.54 -2.48 4.20
C SER A 172 -2.55 -1.05 4.72
N LYS A 173 -1.48 -0.27 4.48
CA LYS A 173 -1.50 1.18 4.76
C LYS A 173 -2.63 1.87 4.00
N MET A 174 -2.78 1.58 2.71
CA MET A 174 -3.87 2.11 1.88
C MET A 174 -5.25 1.64 2.38
N ALA A 175 -5.39 0.36 2.72
CA ALA A 175 -6.64 -0.18 3.26
C ALA A 175 -7.05 0.53 4.56
N LEU A 176 -6.11 0.76 5.47
CA LEU A 176 -6.36 1.50 6.71
C LEU A 176 -6.72 2.97 6.45
N ALA A 177 -5.97 3.65 5.58
CA ALA A 177 -6.26 5.03 5.19
C ALA A 177 -7.69 5.16 4.65
N TYR A 178 -8.10 4.25 3.76
CA TYR A 178 -9.47 4.21 3.25
C TYR A 178 -10.49 3.97 4.38
N THR A 179 -10.21 3.06 5.33
CA THR A 179 -11.13 2.82 6.44
C THR A 179 -11.31 4.07 7.31
N TYR A 180 -10.23 4.80 7.63
CA TYR A 180 -10.33 6.04 8.40
C TYR A 180 -11.07 7.13 7.64
N TYR A 181 -10.73 7.34 6.37
CA TYR A 181 -11.43 8.30 5.52
C TYR A 181 -12.94 8.01 5.43
N SER A 182 -13.31 6.73 5.23
CA SER A 182 -14.71 6.33 5.16
C SER A 182 -15.48 6.56 6.47
N GLN A 183 -14.79 6.43 7.61
CA GLN A 183 -15.38 6.72 8.92
C GLN A 183 -15.61 8.21 9.10
N GLU A 184 -14.63 9.05 8.77
CA GLU A 184 -14.74 10.51 8.82
C GLU A 184 -15.93 11.03 8.02
N VAL A 185 -16.06 10.58 6.76
CA VAL A 185 -17.20 10.94 5.90
C VAL A 185 -18.53 10.47 6.50
N SER A 186 -18.58 9.27 7.09
CA SER A 186 -19.80 8.76 7.72
C SER A 186 -20.24 9.57 8.95
N PHE A 187 -19.28 10.11 9.71
CA PHE A 187 -19.56 10.97 10.86
C PHE A 187 -20.09 12.33 10.42
N GLU A 188 -19.57 12.92 9.35
CA GLU A 188 -20.07 14.19 8.81
C GLU A 188 -21.51 14.08 8.30
N ILE A 189 -21.85 13.00 7.57
CA ILE A 189 -23.22 12.78 7.06
C ILE A 189 -24.22 12.55 8.20
N SER A 190 -23.80 11.91 9.30
CA SER A 190 -24.67 11.69 10.46
C SER A 190 -24.84 12.91 11.36
N ALA A 191 -24.01 13.95 11.20
CA ALA A 191 -24.04 15.17 12.00
C ALA A 191 -24.81 16.32 11.33
N ALA A 192 -25.21 16.17 10.05
CA ALA A 192 -26.04 17.10 9.28
C ALA A 192 -27.52 16.71 9.32
#